data_AF-B2VAX6-F1
#
_entry.id   AF-B2VAX6-F1
#
_cell.length_a   1.000
_cell.length_b   1.000
_cell.length_c   1.000
_cell.angle_alpha   90.00
_cell.angle_beta   90.00
_cell.angle_gamma   90.00
#
_symmetry.space_group_name_H-M   'P 1'
#
loop_
_entity.id
_entity.type
_entity.pdbx_description
1 polymer ?
#
loop_
_entity_poly.entity_id
_entity_poly.type
_entity_poly.pdbx_seq_one_letter_code
_entity_poly.pdbx_strand_id
1 'polypeptide(L)'
;MPTQYPHVFVEGDKVKELQDLLEPLADLLNQSGLKSKQAAFNRHYNDLVKAKEIASWESISNYLNELTGDHLTAKSINTLFHRAKAKVKKQLGQSRTVVTEPIALSRSGSNVESHLGTEVEEPKASNELLNQYLKVCFNNERIALRAIEGGVSIDTIGTWKSPNPVRLGNTLTNYISKK
;
A
#
# COMPACT_ATOMS: atom_id res chain seq x y z
N MET A 1 -21.70 -35.72 25.79
CA MET A 1 -21.62 -35.21 24.40
C MET A 1 -20.43 -34.27 24.30
N PRO A 2 -19.23 -34.73 23.90
CA PRO A 2 -18.11 -33.84 23.61
C PRO A 2 -18.16 -33.43 22.15
N THR A 3 -18.32 -32.13 21.89
CA THR A 3 -18.17 -31.53 20.57
C THR A 3 -16.69 -31.53 20.20
N GLN A 4 -16.31 -32.50 19.39
CA GLN A 4 -15.02 -32.56 18.71
C GLN A 4 -15.00 -31.42 17.68
N TYR A 5 -14.22 -30.37 17.94
CA TYR A 5 -13.85 -29.43 16.89
C TYR A 5 -12.98 -30.16 15.86
N PRO A 6 -13.13 -29.86 14.56
CA PRO A 6 -12.31 -30.50 13.54
C PRO A 6 -10.85 -30.10 13.76
N HIS A 7 -10.08 -31.04 14.29
CA HIS A 7 -8.63 -31.05 14.18
C HIS A 7 -8.35 -31.08 12.67
N VAL A 8 -8.05 -29.92 12.10
CA VAL A 8 -7.42 -29.81 10.80
C VAL A 8 -6.10 -30.59 10.91
N PHE A 9 -6.12 -31.81 10.39
CA PHE A 9 -4.94 -32.63 10.16
C PHE A 9 -4.12 -31.91 9.09
N VAL A 10 -3.27 -30.98 9.52
CA VAL A 10 -2.18 -30.50 8.69
C VAL A 10 -1.14 -31.61 8.75
N GLU A 11 -0.94 -32.30 7.62
CA GLU A 11 0.09 -33.33 7.45
C GLU A 11 1.40 -32.86 8.09
N GLY A 12 2.01 -33.69 8.95
CA GLY A 12 3.17 -33.31 9.76
C GLY A 12 4.36 -32.79 8.96
N ASP A 13 4.44 -33.14 7.67
CA ASP A 13 5.47 -32.64 6.75
C ASP A 13 5.23 -31.16 6.34
N LYS A 14 3.97 -30.74 6.18
CA LYS A 14 3.62 -29.35 5.86
C LYS A 14 3.86 -28.40 7.03
N VAL A 15 3.75 -28.90 8.26
CA VAL A 15 4.08 -28.12 9.47
C VAL A 15 5.58 -27.87 9.56
N LYS A 16 6.42 -28.84 9.18
CA LYS A 16 7.87 -28.65 9.09
C LYS A 16 8.26 -27.69 7.96
N GLU A 17 7.66 -27.80 6.78
CA GLU A 17 7.89 -26.84 5.70
C GLU A 17 7.52 -25.41 6.11
N LEU A 18 6.42 -25.24 6.86
CA LEU A 18 6.04 -23.95 7.42
C LEU A 18 7.10 -23.41 8.39
N GLN A 19 7.65 -24.28 9.24
CA GLN A 19 8.69 -23.92 10.21
C GLN A 19 9.98 -23.51 9.49
N ASP A 20 10.47 -24.29 8.53
CA ASP A 20 11.67 -23.97 7.74
C ASP A 20 11.55 -22.64 6.99
N LEU A 21 10.32 -22.27 6.57
CA LEU A 21 10.05 -20.98 5.91
C LEU A 21 9.99 -19.79 6.89
N LEU A 22 9.57 -20.01 8.14
CA LEU A 22 9.36 -18.96 9.13
C LEU A 22 10.54 -18.79 10.09
N GLU A 23 11.36 -19.82 10.31
CA GLU A 23 12.58 -19.79 11.12
C GLU A 23 13.55 -18.67 10.70
N PRO A 24 13.94 -18.52 9.42
CA PRO A 24 14.82 -17.43 9.00
C PRO A 24 14.17 -16.04 9.16
N LEU A 25 12.84 -15.94 9.08
CA LEU A 25 12.11 -14.70 9.34
C LEU A 25 12.12 -14.36 10.84
N ALA A 26 11.92 -15.35 11.70
CA ALA A 26 11.93 -15.19 13.16
C ALA A 26 13.33 -14.83 13.67
N ASP A 27 14.37 -15.49 13.16
CA ASP A 27 15.76 -15.15 13.47
C ASP A 27 16.08 -13.71 13.09
N LEU A 28 15.63 -13.26 11.93
CA LEU A 28 15.77 -11.87 11.51
C LEU A 28 14.99 -10.89 12.40
N LEU A 29 13.82 -11.27 12.90
CA LEU A 29 13.05 -10.44 13.84
C LEU A 29 13.72 -10.37 15.22
N ASN A 30 14.38 -11.44 15.66
CA ASN A 30 15.17 -11.49 16.89
C ASN A 30 16.51 -10.75 16.76
N GLN A 31 17.08 -10.69 15.57
CA GLN A 31 18.29 -9.90 15.31
C GLN A 31 17.98 -8.40 15.38
N SER A 32 18.52 -7.74 16.40
CA SER A 32 18.44 -6.29 16.65
C SER A 32 19.02 -5.39 15.54
N GLY A 33 19.56 -5.99 14.47
CA GLY A 33 20.13 -5.30 13.31
C GLY A 33 19.11 -4.80 12.27
N LEU A 34 17.83 -5.19 12.36
CA LEU A 34 16.80 -4.67 11.46
C LEU A 34 16.17 -3.40 11.99
N LYS A 35 16.28 -2.31 11.22
CA LYS A 35 15.66 -1.01 11.51
C LYS A 35 14.13 -1.07 11.72
N SER A 36 13.44 -2.13 11.26
CA SER A 36 11.98 -2.28 11.40
C SER A 36 11.49 -3.70 11.10
N LYS A 37 10.47 -4.18 11.84
CA LYS A 37 9.75 -5.44 11.60
C LYS A 37 9.24 -5.56 10.15
N GLN A 38 8.79 -4.46 9.54
CA GLN A 38 8.34 -4.46 8.14
C GLN A 38 9.46 -4.81 7.14
N ALA A 39 10.72 -4.51 7.46
CA ALA A 39 11.86 -4.83 6.59
C ALA A 39 12.11 -6.34 6.50
N ALA A 40 11.95 -7.06 7.62
CA ALA A 40 12.02 -8.52 7.68
C ALA A 40 10.92 -9.15 6.80
N PHE A 41 9.67 -8.70 6.98
CA PHE A 41 8.52 -9.16 6.21
C PHE A 41 8.62 -8.86 4.71
N ASN A 42 9.28 -7.77 4.32
CA ASN A 42 9.51 -7.46 2.91
C ASN A 42 10.54 -8.39 2.26
N ARG A 43 11.57 -8.83 3.02
CA ARG A 43 12.61 -9.74 2.53
C ARG A 43 12.07 -11.16 2.33
N HIS A 44 11.25 -11.62 3.27
CA HIS A 44 10.65 -12.97 3.27
C HIS A 44 9.18 -12.98 2.80
N TYR A 45 8.81 -12.06 1.91
CA TYR A 45 7.43 -12.00 1.42
C TYR A 45 7.01 -13.28 0.68
N ASN A 46 7.89 -13.84 -0.15
CA ASN A 46 7.60 -15.09 -0.88
C ASN A 46 7.40 -16.28 0.06
N ASP A 47 8.21 -16.34 1.12
CA ASP A 47 8.12 -17.39 2.13
C ASP A 47 6.81 -17.25 2.92
N LEU A 48 6.38 -16.02 3.21
CA LEU A 48 5.08 -15.73 3.80
C LEU A 48 3.89 -16.06 2.89
N VAL A 49 4.04 -15.90 1.56
CA VAL A 49 3.00 -16.32 0.60
C VAL A 49 2.83 -17.84 0.65
N LYS A 50 3.94 -18.60 0.62
CA LYS A 50 3.92 -20.06 0.75
C LYS A 50 3.37 -20.52 2.09
N ALA A 51 3.82 -19.87 3.18
CA ALA A 51 3.31 -20.12 4.52
C ALA A 51 1.80 -19.93 4.62
N LYS A 52 1.25 -18.92 3.93
CA LYS A 52 -0.20 -18.67 3.87
C LYS A 52 -0.96 -19.74 3.09
N GLU A 53 -0.36 -20.32 2.06
CA GLU A 53 -0.99 -21.41 1.30
C GLU A 53 -1.08 -22.69 2.14
N ILE A 54 -0.18 -22.83 3.12
CA ILE A 54 -0.10 -23.99 4.02
C ILE A 54 -0.94 -23.78 5.28
N ALA A 55 -0.95 -22.57 5.85
CA ALA A 55 -1.52 -22.29 7.16
C ALA A 55 -2.26 -20.95 7.24
N SER A 56 -3.22 -20.89 8.18
CA SER A 56 -3.95 -19.67 8.51
C SER A 56 -3.06 -18.64 9.21
N TRP A 57 -3.41 -17.36 9.09
CA TRP A 57 -2.68 -16.26 9.74
C TRP A 57 -2.55 -16.40 11.25
N GLU A 58 -3.53 -17.03 11.91
CA GLU A 58 -3.50 -17.29 13.35
C GLU A 58 -2.39 -18.29 13.72
N SER A 59 -2.25 -19.37 12.94
CA SER A 59 -1.18 -20.35 13.12
C SER A 59 0.19 -19.70 12.92
N ILE A 60 0.36 -18.94 11.83
CA ILE A 60 1.60 -18.19 11.55
C ILE A 60 1.92 -17.21 12.68
N SER A 61 0.90 -16.55 13.23
CA SER A 61 1.04 -15.63 14.35
C SER A 61 1.52 -16.31 15.62
N ASN A 62 0.93 -17.45 15.96
CA ASN A 62 1.30 -18.21 17.14
C ASN A 62 2.74 -18.71 17.02
N TYR A 63 3.13 -19.26 15.86
CA TYR A 63 4.51 -19.71 15.62
C TYR A 63 5.53 -18.56 15.70
N LEU A 64 5.25 -17.42 15.08
CA LEU A 64 6.16 -16.27 15.15
C LEU A 64 6.29 -15.72 16.56
N ASN A 65 5.21 -15.74 17.35
CA ASN A 65 5.24 -15.31 18.75
C ASN A 65 6.03 -16.28 19.63
N GLU A 66 5.92 -17.59 19.39
CA GLU A 66 6.72 -18.60 20.07
C GLU A 66 8.22 -18.44 19.81
N LEU A 67 8.61 -18.12 18.57
CA LEU A 67 10.02 -17.98 18.17
C LEU A 67 10.62 -16.61 18.51
N THR A 68 9.85 -15.54 18.40
CA THR A 68 10.33 -14.16 18.59
C THR A 68 10.09 -13.64 20.02
N GLY A 69 9.25 -14.33 20.80
CA GLY A 69 8.77 -13.83 22.10
C GLY A 69 7.95 -12.55 22.00
N ASP A 70 7.50 -12.20 20.80
CA ASP A 70 6.75 -10.98 20.49
C ASP A 70 5.25 -11.25 20.56
N HIS A 71 4.42 -10.20 20.60
CA HIS A 71 2.97 -10.35 20.58
C HIS A 71 2.39 -9.80 19.28
N LEU A 72 2.80 -10.39 18.16
CA LEU A 72 2.22 -10.11 16.86
C LEU A 72 0.83 -10.76 16.79
N THR A 73 -0.17 -10.00 16.39
CA THR A 73 -1.52 -10.52 16.12
C THR A 73 -1.67 -10.86 14.65
N ALA A 74 -2.55 -11.81 14.33
CA ALA A 74 -2.88 -12.18 12.95
C ALA A 74 -3.26 -10.96 12.08
N LYS A 75 -3.95 -9.97 12.66
CA LYS A 75 -4.28 -8.71 11.99
C LYS A 75 -3.05 -7.86 11.67
N SER A 76 -2.08 -7.83 12.58
CA SER A 76 -0.80 -7.12 12.39
C SER A 76 0.01 -7.78 11.28
N ILE A 77 0.13 -9.10 11.31
CA ILE A 77 0.80 -9.89 10.26
C ILE A 77 0.13 -9.68 8.91
N ASN A 78 -1.21 -9.77 8.85
CA ASN A 78 -1.95 -9.54 7.61
C ASN A 78 -1.71 -8.13 7.05
N THR A 79 -1.67 -7.12 7.92
CA THR A 79 -1.36 -5.73 7.52
C THR A 79 0.07 -5.61 6.98
N LEU A 80 1.05 -6.21 7.66
CA LEU A 80 2.45 -6.24 7.22
C LEU A 80 2.60 -6.96 5.87
N PHE A 81 1.89 -8.06 5.68
CA PHE A 81 1.83 -8.84 4.45
C PHE A 81 1.25 -8.02 3.29
N HIS A 82 0.12 -7.35 3.50
CA HIS A 82 -0.48 -6.50 2.47
C HIS A 82 0.44 -5.33 2.08
N ARG A 83 1.17 -4.75 3.05
CA ARG A 83 2.18 -3.71 2.79
C ARG A 83 3.36 -4.26 1.98
N ALA A 84 3.83 -5.47 2.30
CA ALA A 84 4.89 -6.14 1.54
C ALA A 84 4.43 -6.45 0.10
N LYS A 85 3.21 -6.98 -0.09
CA LYS A 85 2.59 -7.22 -1.40
C LYS A 85 2.49 -5.93 -2.23
N ALA A 86 2.08 -4.82 -1.61
CA ALA A 86 2.01 -3.54 -2.29
C ALA A 86 3.40 -3.06 -2.77
N LYS A 87 4.45 -3.35 -2.01
CA LYS A 87 5.83 -3.03 -2.39
C LYS A 87 6.32 -3.87 -3.58
N VAL A 88 6.05 -5.17 -3.57
CA VAL A 88 6.37 -6.08 -4.70
C VAL A 88 5.64 -5.65 -5.96
N LYS A 89 4.34 -5.31 -5.87
CA LYS A 89 3.58 -4.78 -7.01
C LYS A 89 4.19 -3.48 -7.58
N LYS A 90 4.65 -2.58 -6.70
CA LYS A 90 5.32 -1.35 -7.13
C LYS A 90 6.65 -1.63 -7.82
N GLN A 91 7.44 -2.61 -7.35
CA GLN A 91 8.70 -3.00 -7.98
C GLN A 91 8.48 -3.69 -9.33
N LEU A 92 7.47 -4.55 -9.46
CA LEU A 92 7.16 -5.21 -10.73
C LEU A 92 6.61 -4.22 -11.79
N GLY A 93 5.96 -3.15 -11.35
CA GLY A 93 5.57 -2.02 -12.21
C GLY A 93 6.70 -1.00 -12.46
N GLN A 94 7.88 -1.19 -11.88
CA GLN A 94 9.04 -0.31 -12.01
C GLN A 94 10.29 -1.09 -12.42
N SER A 95 10.20 -1.87 -13.51
CA SER A 95 11.38 -2.08 -14.37
C SER A 95 11.62 -0.81 -15.19
N ARG A 96 12.09 0.24 -14.54
CA ARG A 96 12.94 1.27 -15.14
C ARG A 96 14.04 1.58 -14.13
N THR A 97 15.14 0.88 -14.37
CA THR A 97 16.55 1.18 -14.10
C THR A 97 16.84 2.13 -12.93
N VAL A 98 17.47 1.54 -11.92
CA VAL A 98 18.20 2.19 -10.83
C VAL A 98 19.29 3.10 -11.40
N VAL A 99 19.36 4.36 -10.95
CA VAL A 99 20.64 4.96 -10.52
C VAL A 99 20.41 5.65 -9.18
N THR A 100 21.22 5.23 -8.23
CA THR A 100 21.36 5.61 -6.84
C THR A 100 21.80 7.06 -6.68
N GLU A 101 21.23 7.81 -5.73
CA GLU A 101 21.94 8.42 -4.58
C GLU A 101 21.02 9.27 -3.68
N PRO A 102 21.42 9.55 -2.41
CA PRO A 102 20.51 9.81 -1.32
C PRO A 102 20.21 11.30 -1.04
N ILE A 103 19.02 11.53 -0.48
CA ILE A 103 18.62 12.58 0.48
C ILE A 103 19.01 14.03 0.13
N ALA A 104 18.01 14.87 -0.16
CA ALA A 104 17.70 16.04 0.68
C ALA A 104 16.38 16.71 0.25
N LEU A 105 15.63 17.17 1.25
CA LEU A 105 14.64 18.24 1.10
C LEU A 105 15.22 19.37 0.24
N SER A 106 14.52 19.79 -0.82
CA SER A 106 14.42 21.21 -1.14
C SER A 106 13.29 21.53 -2.10
N ARG A 107 12.79 22.73 -1.86
CA ARG A 107 11.66 23.44 -2.42
C ARG A 107 12.10 24.12 -3.73
N SER A 108 11.14 24.36 -4.62
CA SER A 108 11.14 25.40 -5.66
C SER A 108 11.78 25.10 -7.03
N GLY A 109 10.95 25.20 -8.09
CA GLY A 109 11.23 26.08 -9.24
C GLY A 109 11.91 25.53 -10.50
N SER A 110 11.22 25.73 -11.63
CA SER A 110 11.67 25.72 -13.04
C SER A 110 11.97 24.34 -13.67
N ASN A 111 11.13 23.91 -14.60
CA ASN A 111 11.24 24.10 -16.07
C ASN A 111 12.27 23.15 -16.69
N VAL A 112 11.79 22.08 -17.33
CA VAL A 112 12.33 21.60 -18.61
C VAL A 112 11.25 20.79 -19.31
N GLU A 113 10.81 21.40 -20.40
CA GLU A 113 10.14 20.83 -21.55
C GLU A 113 10.93 19.63 -22.10
N SER A 114 10.26 18.50 -22.32
CA SER A 114 10.72 17.52 -23.30
C SER A 114 9.52 16.91 -23.99
N HIS A 115 9.19 17.48 -25.14
CA HIS A 115 8.38 16.89 -26.18
C HIS A 115 8.93 15.51 -26.59
N LEU A 116 8.08 14.49 -26.55
CA LEU A 116 8.01 13.33 -27.46
C LEU A 116 6.69 12.62 -27.06
N GLY A 117 5.58 12.79 -27.77
CA GLY A 117 5.42 12.38 -29.17
C GLY A 117 4.95 10.93 -29.22
N THR A 118 3.70 10.66 -28.81
CA THR A 118 2.93 9.47 -29.24
C THR A 118 1.46 9.84 -29.18
N GLU A 119 0.88 10.02 -30.36
CA GLU A 119 -0.55 10.21 -30.58
C GLU A 119 -1.31 8.95 -30.13
N VAL A 120 -2.14 9.12 -29.10
CA VAL A 120 -3.40 8.39 -29.00
C VAL A 120 -4.44 9.47 -28.72
N GLU A 121 -5.30 9.70 -29.70
CA GLU A 121 -6.44 10.60 -29.58
C GLU A 121 -7.41 10.09 -28.49
N GLU A 122 -7.20 10.55 -27.27
CA GLU A 122 -8.27 10.75 -26.28
C GLU A 122 -8.30 12.25 -25.95
N PRO A 123 -9.50 12.84 -25.78
CA PRO A 123 -9.71 14.27 -26.00
C PRO A 123 -8.79 15.12 -25.12
N LYS A 124 -7.90 15.90 -25.76
CA LYS A 124 -7.00 16.88 -25.12
C LYS A 124 -7.72 17.76 -24.07
N ALA A 125 -9.01 18.00 -24.27
CA ALA A 125 -9.88 18.71 -23.33
C ALA A 125 -9.92 18.09 -21.93
N SER A 126 -9.91 16.75 -21.80
CA SER A 126 -10.00 16.07 -20.50
C SER A 126 -8.71 16.21 -19.68
N ASN A 127 -7.56 16.20 -20.34
CA ASN A 127 -6.26 16.38 -19.67
C ASN A 127 -6.06 17.81 -19.20
N GLU A 128 -6.44 18.79 -20.01
CA GLU A 128 -6.36 20.20 -19.63
C GLU A 128 -7.32 20.53 -18.49
N LEU A 129 -8.55 20.00 -18.55
CA LEU A 129 -9.54 20.15 -17.49
C LEU A 129 -9.04 19.52 -16.18
N LEU A 130 -8.53 18.28 -16.22
CA LEU A 130 -7.97 17.64 -15.01
C LEU A 130 -6.84 18.47 -14.38
N ASN A 131 -5.94 19.02 -15.20
CA ASN A 131 -4.84 19.86 -14.72
C ASN A 131 -5.33 21.14 -14.03
N GLN A 132 -6.44 21.72 -14.48
CA GLN A 132 -7.04 22.88 -13.81
C GLN A 132 -7.63 22.49 -12.44
N TYR A 133 -8.28 21.33 -12.34
CA TYR A 133 -8.80 20.82 -11.06
C TYR A 133 -7.67 20.44 -10.09
N LEU A 134 -6.56 19.91 -10.57
CA LEU A 134 -5.41 19.57 -9.73
C LEU A 134 -4.86 20.79 -8.96
N LYS A 135 -4.86 21.97 -9.58
CA LYS A 135 -4.40 23.22 -8.95
C LYS A 135 -5.22 23.60 -7.71
N VAL A 136 -6.53 23.36 -7.74
CA VAL A 136 -7.43 23.67 -6.60
C VAL A 136 -7.58 22.49 -5.63
N CYS A 137 -7.30 21.26 -6.08
CA CYS A 137 -7.46 20.03 -5.32
C CYS A 137 -6.16 19.54 -4.65
N PHE A 138 -5.21 20.44 -4.33
CA PHE A 138 -3.93 20.08 -3.69
C PHE A 138 -3.12 19.04 -4.49
N ASN A 139 -3.14 19.11 -5.82
CA ASN A 139 -2.53 18.12 -6.72
C ASN A 139 -2.99 16.68 -6.45
N ASN A 140 -4.19 16.50 -5.89
CA ASN A 140 -4.75 15.20 -5.61
C ASN A 140 -5.69 14.76 -6.74
N GLU A 141 -5.20 13.88 -7.59
CA GLU A 141 -5.94 13.33 -8.73
C GLU A 141 -7.26 12.69 -8.33
N ARG A 142 -7.31 11.96 -7.21
CA ARG A 142 -8.54 11.29 -6.77
C ARG A 142 -9.64 12.28 -6.40
N ILE A 143 -9.27 13.42 -5.84
CA ILE A 143 -10.23 14.48 -5.47
C ILE A 143 -10.65 15.25 -6.73
N ALA A 144 -9.70 15.55 -7.63
CA ALA A 144 -9.97 16.22 -8.90
C ALA A 144 -10.94 15.41 -9.78
N LEU A 145 -10.66 14.12 -9.99
CA LEU A 145 -11.53 13.22 -10.76
C LEU A 145 -12.93 13.13 -10.16
N ARG A 146 -13.02 12.96 -8.84
CA ARG A 146 -14.32 12.93 -8.14
C ARG A 146 -15.11 14.24 -8.32
N ALA A 147 -14.44 15.38 -8.34
CA ALA A 147 -15.10 16.66 -8.54
C ALA A 147 -15.63 16.82 -9.97
N ILE A 148 -14.87 16.33 -10.95
CA ILE A 148 -15.27 16.28 -12.37
C ILE A 148 -16.49 15.36 -12.52
N GLU A 149 -16.43 14.15 -11.97
CA GLU A 149 -17.54 13.18 -11.99
C GLU A 149 -18.79 13.73 -11.29
N GLY A 150 -18.63 14.45 -10.18
CA GLY A 150 -19.72 15.11 -9.45
C GLY A 150 -20.25 16.38 -10.13
N GLY A 151 -19.68 16.81 -11.26
CA GLY A 151 -20.02 18.04 -11.94
C GLY A 151 -19.88 19.28 -11.05
N VAL A 152 -18.84 19.32 -10.22
CA VAL A 152 -18.55 20.45 -9.31
C VAL A 152 -17.53 21.35 -9.98
N SER A 153 -17.87 22.61 -10.23
CA SER A 153 -16.97 23.56 -10.88
C SER A 153 -15.79 23.98 -10.00
N ILE A 154 -14.68 24.35 -10.65
CA ILE A 154 -13.42 24.77 -10.02
C ILE A 154 -13.63 25.97 -9.08
N ASP A 155 -14.45 26.94 -9.47
CA ASP A 155 -14.79 28.11 -8.65
C ASP A 155 -15.50 27.71 -7.35
N THR A 156 -16.38 26.72 -7.41
CA THR A 156 -17.09 26.19 -6.24
C THR A 156 -16.10 25.58 -5.25
N ILE A 157 -15.15 24.79 -5.75
CA ILE A 157 -14.07 24.18 -4.95
C ILE A 157 -13.18 25.26 -4.31
N GLY A 158 -12.82 26.29 -5.08
CA GLY A 158 -12.03 27.42 -4.61
C GLY A 158 -12.72 28.22 -3.50
N THR A 159 -14.04 28.33 -3.55
CA THR A 159 -14.85 29.06 -2.55
C THR A 159 -14.78 28.40 -1.17
N TRP A 160 -14.62 27.07 -1.10
CA TRP A 160 -14.59 26.34 0.16
C TRP A 160 -13.34 26.58 1.00
N LYS A 161 -12.27 27.16 0.42
CA LYS A 161 -10.99 27.47 1.09
C LYS A 161 -10.55 26.38 2.08
N SER A 162 -10.63 25.12 1.63
CA SER A 162 -10.35 23.98 2.51
C SER A 162 -8.87 24.00 2.93
N PRO A 163 -8.54 23.76 4.21
CA PRO A 163 -7.17 23.90 4.71
C PRO A 163 -6.25 22.72 4.35
N ASN A 164 -6.82 21.58 4.00
CA ASN A 164 -6.07 20.37 3.64
C ASN A 164 -6.90 19.47 2.69
N PRO A 165 -6.26 18.54 1.96
CA PRO A 165 -6.95 17.68 0.99
C PRO A 165 -8.00 16.77 1.62
N VAL A 166 -7.82 16.35 2.88
CA VAL A 166 -8.79 15.48 3.56
C VAL A 166 -10.11 16.22 3.81
N ARG A 167 -10.03 17.45 4.33
CA ARG A 167 -11.22 18.30 4.53
C ARG A 167 -11.87 18.65 3.21
N LEU A 168 -11.08 18.94 2.17
CA LEU A 168 -11.61 19.18 0.84
C LEU A 168 -12.40 17.98 0.31
N GLY A 169 -11.83 16.78 0.43
CA GLY A 169 -12.49 15.54 0.01
C GLY A 169 -13.81 15.28 0.75
N ASN A 170 -13.85 15.52 2.07
CA ASN A 170 -15.09 15.38 2.84
C ASN A 170 -16.14 16.42 2.46
N THR A 171 -15.76 17.68 2.28
CA THR A 171 -16.66 18.75 1.81
C THR A 171 -17.21 18.43 0.43
N LEU A 172 -16.36 17.96 -0.48
CA LEU A 172 -16.75 17.54 -1.83
C LEU A 172 -17.76 16.40 -1.79
N THR A 173 -17.51 15.36 -0.98
CA THR A 173 -18.47 14.25 -0.80
C THR A 173 -19.80 14.75 -0.25
N ASN A 174 -19.80 15.60 0.77
CA ASN A 174 -21.02 16.16 1.34
C ASN A 174 -21.79 17.01 0.32
N TYR A 175 -21.09 17.74 -0.56
CA TYR A 175 -21.72 18.55 -1.59
C TYR A 175 -22.36 17.68 -2.67
N ILE A 176 -21.65 16.66 -3.15
CA ILE A 176 -22.15 15.72 -4.16
C ILE A 176 -23.34 14.93 -3.62
N SER A 177 -23.29 14.45 -2.37
CA SER A 177 -24.37 13.66 -1.76
C SER A 177 -25.61 14.48 -1.41
N LYS A 178 -25.52 15.81 -1.37
CA LYS A 178 -26.67 16.71 -1.09
C LYS A 178 -27.30 17.31 -2.35
N LYS A 179 -26.72 17.05 -3.51
CA LYS A 179 -27.19 17.47 -4.82
C LYS A 179 -28.20 16.45 -5.34
#